data_AF-A0A1H4C6W4-F1
#
_entry.id   AF-A0A1H4C6W4-F1
#
_cell.length_a   1.000
_cell.length_b   1.000
_cell.length_c   1.000
_cell.angle_alpha   90.00
_cell.angle_beta   90.00
_cell.angle_gamma   90.00
#
_symmetry.space_group_name_H-M   'P 1'
#
loop_
_entity.id
_entity.type
_entity.pdbx_description
1 polymer ?
#
loop_
_entity_poly.entity_id
_entity_poly.type
_entity_poly.pdbx_seq_one_letter_code
_entity_poly.pdbx_strand_id
1 'polypeptide(L)'
;MTATDFKIGIKEIKDNLKGLTLQLVVKNDYRPYFNLREFGNAILNEEQKGNDIRINQVWTTAGIVGVKSIKALGELIQTGTVIAIQFESFFSHTTESSFIRSFGALD
;
A
#
# COMPACT_ATOMS: atom_id res chain seq x y z
N MET A 1 7.87 3.88 1.20
CA MET A 1 7.52 4.56 2.46
C MET A 1 7.50 3.50 3.54
N THR A 2 7.83 3.85 4.78
CA THR A 2 7.77 2.85 5.86
C THR A 2 6.33 2.47 6.15
N ALA A 3 6.10 1.28 6.73
CA ALA A 3 4.77 0.89 7.21
C ALA A 3 4.17 1.91 8.20
N THR A 4 5.00 2.56 9.03
CA THR A 4 4.57 3.61 9.95
C THR A 4 4.06 4.85 9.21
N ASP A 5 4.83 5.36 8.24
CA ASP A 5 4.42 6.53 7.44
C ASP A 5 3.13 6.24 6.66
N PHE A 6 3.03 5.02 6.13
CA PHE A 6 1.83 4.55 5.44
C PHE A 6 0.60 4.60 6.36
N LYS A 7 0.70 4.04 7.58
CA LYS A 7 -0.40 4.05 8.56
C LYS A 7 -0.83 5.46 8.95
N ILE A 8 0.12 6.37 9.17
CA ILE A 8 -0.17 7.77 9.50
C ILE A 8 -0.93 8.41 8.34
N GLY A 9 -0.40 8.33 7.11
CA GLY A 9 -1.05 8.91 5.95
C GLY A 9 -2.45 8.33 5.67
N ILE A 10 -2.59 7.00 5.74
CA ILE A 10 -3.90 6.35 5.52
C ILE A 10 -4.92 6.79 6.56
N LYS A 11 -4.49 7.01 7.81
CA LYS A 11 -5.38 7.50 8.87
C LYS A 11 -5.91 8.90 8.57
N GLU A 12 -5.12 9.75 7.92
CA GLU A 12 -5.52 11.11 7.51
C GLU A 12 -6.56 11.08 6.40
N ILE A 13 -6.47 10.13 5.46
CA ILE A 13 -7.40 10.02 4.33
C ILE A 13 -8.50 8.96 4.53
N LYS A 14 -8.61 8.36 5.72
CA LYS A 14 -9.47 7.20 5.98
C LYS A 14 -10.93 7.40 5.56
N ASP A 15 -11.45 8.62 5.72
CA ASP A 15 -12.84 8.93 5.42
C ASP A 15 -13.08 8.99 3.91
N ASN A 16 -12.06 9.37 3.13
CA ASN A 16 -12.08 9.36 1.67
C ASN A 16 -11.97 7.93 1.10
N LEU A 17 -11.45 6.98 1.89
CA LEU A 17 -11.31 5.58 1.48
C LEU A 17 -12.61 4.77 1.67
N LYS A 18 -13.61 5.31 2.36
CA LYS A 18 -14.88 4.61 2.61
C LYS A 18 -15.63 4.41 1.30
N GLY A 19 -16.09 3.18 1.08
CA GLY A 19 -16.84 2.81 -0.13
C GLY A 19 -15.96 2.54 -1.37
N LEU A 20 -14.64 2.71 -1.26
CA LEU A 20 -13.70 2.31 -2.31
C LEU A 20 -13.32 0.84 -2.17
N THR A 21 -13.03 0.19 -3.29
CA THR A 21 -12.41 -1.14 -3.29
C THR A 21 -10.91 -0.99 -3.02
N LEU A 22 -10.44 -1.52 -1.90
CA LEU A 22 -9.02 -1.52 -1.54
C LEU A 22 -8.44 -2.91 -1.79
N GLN A 23 -7.40 -3.01 -2.61
CA GLN A 23 -6.74 -4.28 -2.88
C GLN A 23 -5.33 -4.27 -2.28
N LEU A 24 -4.93 -5.34 -1.62
CA LEU A 24 -3.55 -5.55 -1.18
C LEU A 24 -2.93 -6.69 -1.99
N VAL A 25 -1.82 -6.39 -2.67
CA VAL A 25 -0.95 -7.37 -3.28
C VAL A 25 0.07 -7.82 -2.25
N VAL A 26 0.19 -9.13 -2.09
CA VAL A 26 1.26 -9.78 -1.33
C VAL A 26 2.01 -10.71 -2.27
N LYS A 27 3.17 -11.24 -1.83
CA LYS A 27 4.14 -11.98 -2.65
C LYS A 27 3.54 -12.97 -3.68
N ASN A 28 2.45 -13.66 -3.36
CA ASN A 28 1.80 -14.65 -4.24
C ASN A 28 0.27 -14.53 -4.26
N ASP A 29 -0.31 -13.41 -3.84
CA ASP A 29 -1.77 -13.30 -3.69
C ASP A 29 -2.24 -11.85 -3.86
N TYR A 30 -3.51 -11.68 -4.27
CA TYR A 30 -4.16 -10.40 -4.48
C TYR A 30 -5.50 -10.40 -3.75
N ARG A 31 -5.61 -9.67 -2.64
CA ARG A 31 -6.81 -9.69 -1.80
C ARG A 31 -7.57 -8.37 -1.85
N PRO A 32 -8.84 -8.37 -2.28
CA PRO A 32 -9.72 -7.22 -2.13
C PRO A 32 -10.26 -7.12 -0.71
N TYR A 33 -10.44 -5.90 -0.23
CA TYR A 33 -11.00 -5.54 1.06
C TYR A 33 -12.09 -4.49 0.86
N PHE A 34 -13.28 -4.79 1.38
CA PHE A 34 -14.46 -3.93 1.24
C PHE A 34 -14.72 -3.09 2.50
N ASN A 35 -14.00 -3.36 3.58
CA ASN A 35 -14.06 -2.56 4.79
C ASN A 35 -12.67 -2.18 5.29
N LEU A 36 -12.57 -0.98 5.88
CA LEU A 36 -11.32 -0.40 6.35
C LEU A 36 -10.71 -1.18 7.52
N ARG A 37 -11.52 -1.93 8.27
CA ARG A 37 -11.06 -2.69 9.43
C ARG A 37 -10.23 -3.89 9.01
N GLU A 38 -10.75 -4.70 8.10
CA GLU A 38 -10.04 -5.85 7.54
C GLU A 38 -8.81 -5.42 6.76
N PHE A 39 -8.94 -4.36 5.96
CA PHE A 39 -7.79 -3.77 5.27
C PHE A 39 -6.72 -3.36 6.29
N GLY A 40 -7.07 -2.58 7.32
CA GLY A 40 -6.14 -2.16 8.36
C GLY A 40 -5.47 -3.34 9.09
N ASN A 41 -6.21 -4.41 9.39
CA ASN A 41 -5.63 -5.62 9.98
C ASN A 41 -4.64 -6.31 9.04
N ALA A 42 -4.92 -6.34 7.73
CA ALA A 42 -3.99 -6.89 6.75
C ALA A 42 -2.68 -6.10 6.68
N ILE A 43 -2.77 -4.76 6.72
CA ILE A 43 -1.60 -3.87 6.79
C ILE A 43 -0.73 -4.17 8.02
N LEU A 44 -1.35 -4.31 9.19
CA LEU A 44 -0.64 -4.64 10.43
C LEU A 44 0.03 -6.03 10.36
N ASN A 45 -0.64 -7.02 9.75
CA ASN A 45 -0.08 -8.35 9.57
C ASN A 45 1.13 -8.36 8.64
N GLU A 46 1.13 -7.55 7.58
CA GLU A 46 2.28 -7.44 6.67
C GLU A 46 3.45 -6.70 7.32
N GLU A 47 3.18 -5.66 8.10
CA GLU A 47 4.20 -4.97 8.90
C GLU A 47 4.89 -5.93 9.90
N GLN A 48 4.12 -6.78 10.59
CA GLN A 48 4.67 -7.79 11.51
C GLN A 48 5.60 -8.80 10.80
N LYS A 49 5.43 -9.00 9.49
CA LYS A 49 6.31 -9.83 8.65
C LYS A 49 7.56 -9.09 8.16
N GLY A 50 7.71 -7.80 8.51
CA GLY A 50 8.81 -6.95 8.05
C GLY A 50 8.60 -6.36 6.66
N ASN A 51 7.36 -6.34 6.16
CA ASN A 51 7.06 -5.73 4.87
C ASN A 51 6.68 -4.26 5.01
N ASP A 52 7.15 -3.46 4.07
CA ASP A 52 6.65 -2.11 3.84
C ASP A 52 5.51 -2.14 2.82
N ILE A 53 4.77 -1.03 2.74
CA ILE A 53 3.60 -0.92 1.87
C ILE A 53 3.70 0.34 1.01
N ARG A 54 3.32 0.21 -0.26
CA ARG A 54 3.25 1.31 -1.21
C ARG A 54 1.93 1.30 -1.97
N ILE A 55 1.56 2.46 -2.51
CA ILE A 55 0.51 2.55 -3.53
C ILE A 55 1.10 1.97 -4.83
N ASN A 56 0.41 1.03 -5.45
CA ASN A 56 0.80 0.48 -6.74
C ASN A 56 0.01 1.13 -7.87
N GLN A 57 -1.32 1.03 -7.82
CA GLN A 57 -2.21 1.50 -8.87
C GLN A 57 -3.47 2.13 -8.30
N VAL A 58 -3.98 3.16 -8.97
CA VAL A 58 -5.27 3.78 -8.66
C VAL A 58 -6.12 3.77 -9.92
N TRP A 59 -7.30 3.15 -9.85
CA TRP A 59 -8.26 3.15 -10.95
C TRP A 59 -9.20 4.33 -10.81
N THR A 60 -9.31 5.08 -11.89
CA THR A 60 -10.26 6.17 -12.07
C THR A 60 -11.15 5.89 -13.27
N THR A 61 -12.23 6.66 -13.44
CA THR A 61 -13.07 6.58 -14.65
C THR A 61 -12.33 6.90 -15.94
N ALA A 62 -11.20 7.63 -15.87
CA ALA A 62 -10.39 7.99 -17.02
C ALA A 62 -9.24 6.99 -17.31
N GLY A 63 -9.03 5.99 -16.44
CA GLY A 63 -7.96 5.01 -16.55
C GLY A 63 -7.15 4.83 -15.26
N ILE A 64 -6.00 4.17 -15.39
CA ILE A 64 -5.10 3.85 -14.28
C ILE A 64 -4.10 4.99 -14.08
N VAL A 65 -3.98 5.48 -12.84
CA VAL A 65 -3.05 6.55 -12.45
C VAL A 65 -2.08 6.02 -11.39
N GLY A 66 -0.80 6.31 -11.58
CA GLY A 66 0.24 6.04 -10.59
C GLY A 66 0.39 7.21 -9.63
N VAL A 67 0.35 6.95 -8.33
CA VAL A 67 0.42 7.99 -7.29
C VAL A 67 1.58 7.70 -6.33
N LYS A 68 2.45 8.68 -6.13
CA LYS A 68 3.72 8.49 -5.38
C LYS A 68 3.63 8.78 -3.88
N SER A 69 2.54 9.36 -3.41
CA SER A 69 2.36 9.70 -1.99
C SER A 69 0.89 9.59 -1.56
N ILE A 70 0.68 9.38 -0.25
CA ILE A 70 -0.66 9.32 0.32
C ILE A 70 -1.38 10.68 0.23
N LYS A 71 -0.65 11.79 0.33
CA LYS A 71 -1.20 13.13 0.12
C LYS A 71 -1.76 13.30 -1.29
N ALA A 72 -0.98 12.94 -2.32
CA ALA A 72 -1.42 13.00 -3.70
C ALA A 72 -2.61 12.04 -3.96
N LEU A 73 -2.67 10.91 -3.27
CA LEU A 73 -3.83 10.01 -3.31
C LEU A 73 -5.06 10.68 -2.71
N GLY A 74 -4.93 11.36 -1.57
CA GLY A 74 -6.01 12.13 -0.96
C GLY A 74 -6.56 13.23 -1.89
N GLU A 75 -5.67 13.98 -2.53
CA GLU A 75 -6.03 15.01 -3.51
C GLU A 75 -6.73 14.41 -4.75
N LEU A 76 -6.25 13.26 -5.24
CA LEU A 76 -6.86 12.55 -6.36
C LEU A 76 -8.28 12.05 -6.04
N ILE A 77 -8.51 11.53 -4.83
CA ILE A 77 -9.83 11.07 -4.40
C ILE A 77 -10.83 12.24 -4.31
N GLN A 78 -10.37 13.43 -3.92
CA GLN A 78 -11.22 14.62 -3.82
C GLN A 78 -11.58 15.23 -5.18
N THR A 79 -10.72 15.07 -6.19
CA THR A 79 -10.84 15.75 -7.49
C THR A 79 -11.38 14.85 -8.61
N GLY A 80 -11.39 13.53 -8.41
CA GLY A 80 -11.80 12.57 -9.43
C GLY A 80 -12.62 11.41 -8.89
N THR A 81 -13.26 10.67 -9.79
CA THR A 81 -13.98 9.44 -9.44
C THR A 81 -12.99 8.28 -9.36
N VAL A 82 -12.35 8.14 -8.20
CA VAL A 82 -11.56 6.95 -7.86
C VAL A 82 -12.52 5.78 -7.64
N ILE A 83 -12.23 4.65 -8.29
CA ILE A 83 -13.07 3.44 -8.26
C ILE A 83 -12.44 2.38 -7.35
N ALA A 84 -11.12 2.20 -7.47
CA ALA A 84 -10.38 1.23 -6.70
C ALA A 84 -8.94 1.68 -6.50
N ILE A 85 -8.30 1.17 -5.45
CA ILE A 85 -6.90 1.44 -5.12
C ILE A 85 -6.22 0.10 -4.83
N GLN A 86 -5.08 -0.14 -5.45
CA GLN A 86 -4.21 -1.27 -5.16
C GLN A 86 -2.96 -0.79 -4.44
N PHE A 87 -2.73 -1.44 -3.30
CA PHE A 87 -1.52 -1.34 -2.51
C PHE A 87 -0.69 -2.60 -2.70
N GLU A 88 0.61 -2.48 -2.54
CA GLU A 88 1.54 -3.59 -2.62
C GLU A 88 2.37 -3.66 -1.35
N SER A 89 2.39 -4.85 -0.77
CA SER A 89 3.32 -5.22 0.29
C SER A 89 4.60 -5.77 -0.33
N PHE A 90 5.74 -5.22 0.11
CA PHE A 90 7.05 -5.64 -0.38
C PHE A 90 8.04 -5.78 0.78
N PHE A 91 8.98 -6.70 0.62
CA PHE A 91 10.02 -6.91 1.62
C PHE A 91 10.96 -5.70 1.66
N SER A 92 11.10 -5.09 2.83
CA SER A 92 11.97 -3.95 3.05
C SER A 92 13.24 -4.41 3.76
N HIS A 93 14.38 -4.26 3.10
CA HIS A 93 15.68 -4.52 3.73
C HIS A 93 15.98 -3.38 4.71
N THR A 94 15.70 -3.60 5.99
CA THR A 94 15.88 -2.61 7.06
C THR A 94 17.36 -2.37 7.41
N THR A 95 18.28 -3.22 6.93
CA THR A 95 19.72 -3.08 7.13
C THR A 95 20.51 -3.37 5.86
N GLU A 96 21.60 -2.65 5.64
CA GLU A 96 22.53 -2.86 4.52
C GLU A 96 23.05 -4.31 4.47
N SER A 97 23.31 -4.91 5.63
CA SER A 97 23.71 -6.31 5.78
C SER A 97 22.61 -7.29 5.37
N SER A 98 21.33 -6.98 5.58
CA SER A 98 20.22 -7.79 5.06
C SER A 98 20.03 -7.67 3.55
N PHE A 99 20.38 -6.52 2.97
CA PHE A 99 20.38 -6.30 1.53
C PHE A 99 21.52 -7.08 0.86
N ILE A 100 22.74 -7.01 1.39
CA ILE A 100 23.88 -7.75 0.85
C ILE A 100 23.65 -9.28 0.89
N ARG A 101 23.02 -9.79 1.96
CA ARG A 101 22.70 -11.23 2.06
C ARG A 101 21.62 -11.70 1.08
N SER A 102 20.73 -10.83 0.59
CA SER A 102 19.66 -11.23 -0.32
C SER A 102 20.12 -11.43 -1.77
N PHE A 103 21.28 -10.88 -2.13
CA PHE A 103 21.93 -11.15 -3.43
C PHE A 103 22.85 -12.38 -3.41
N GLY A 104 22.90 -13.10 -2.28
CA GLY A 104 23.85 -14.18 -2.06
C GLY A 104 25.23 -13.60 -1.74
N ALA A 105 25.82 -14.04 -0.62
CA ALA A 105 27.27 -13.96 -0.51
C ALA A 105 27.83 -14.73 -1.73
N LEU A 106 28.52 -14.03 -2.62
CA LEU A 106 29.34 -14.66 -3.66
C LEU A 106 30.35 -15.53 -2.91
N ASP A 107 30.11 -16.84 -2.92
CA ASP A 107 31.13 -17.86 -2.66
C ASP A 107 32.15 -17.82 -3.81
#